data_AF-A0A970ZNN9-F1
#
_entry.id   AF-A0A970ZNN9-F1
#
_cell.length_a   1.000
_cell.length_b   1.000
_cell.length_c   1.000
_cell.angle_alpha   90.00
_cell.angle_beta   90.00
_cell.angle_gamma   90.00
#
_symmetry.space_group_name_H-M   'P 1'
#
loop_
_entity.id
_entity.type
_entity.pdbx_description
1 polymer ?
#
loop_
_entity_poly.entity_id
_entity_poly.type
_entity_poly.pdbx_seq_one_letter_code
_entity_poly.pdbx_strand_id
1 'polypeptide(L)'
;MPSLKSLARTDLVISITLAEIFLLLLFVVWYGFSSELRFDPRARMIEQISRLEKENVRLKKELKDETKKVADLERRLRFWHELFPDVPDNQDGFMLDSREVCKEACRGFGECNRGNNILIEASVIRGQMSMVLLSMDETLSNWFRSSGRHIPEMNVAIVDHAQIRKFLEDVSAYYSAVTRSGGKKCRYDYRLKHLSKEDYYDGRKLFERIFYPAGGIVELQSAS
;
A
#
# COMPACT_ATOMS: atom_id res chain seq x y z
N MET A 1 45.94 -81.56 -53.26
CA MET A 1 45.57 -80.26 -53.89
C MET A 1 44.26 -79.80 -53.28
N PRO A 2 44.24 -78.75 -52.44
CA PRO A 2 42.99 -78.23 -51.88
C PRO A 2 42.21 -77.49 -52.97
N SER A 3 40.89 -77.69 -52.98
CA SER A 3 39.96 -77.07 -53.92
C SER A 3 39.90 -75.56 -53.75
N LEU A 4 40.12 -74.80 -54.84
CA LEU A 4 40.02 -73.32 -54.92
C LEU A 4 38.73 -72.74 -54.32
N LYS A 5 37.66 -73.54 -54.19
CA LYS A 5 36.39 -73.12 -53.58
C LYS A 5 36.47 -72.97 -52.05
N SER A 6 37.39 -73.65 -51.35
CA SER A 6 37.52 -73.50 -49.90
C SER A 6 38.25 -72.21 -49.51
N LEU A 7 39.27 -71.80 -50.29
CA LEU A 7 40.05 -70.59 -50.05
C LEU A 7 39.19 -69.31 -50.16
N ALA A 8 38.36 -69.22 -51.21
CA ALA A 8 37.47 -68.08 -51.42
C ALA A 8 36.39 -67.96 -50.33
N ARG A 9 35.95 -69.08 -49.75
CA ARG A 9 34.99 -69.08 -48.64
C ARG A 9 35.62 -68.60 -47.34
N THR A 10 36.86 -68.99 -47.05
CA THR A 10 37.60 -68.50 -45.89
C THR A 10 37.92 -67.00 -45.98
N ASP A 11 38.29 -66.48 -47.15
CA ASP A 11 38.51 -65.04 -47.34
C ASP A 11 37.24 -64.20 -47.18
N LEU A 12 36.09 -64.73 -47.61
CA LEU A 12 34.80 -64.06 -47.41
C LEU A 12 34.43 -63.99 -45.92
N VAL A 13 34.65 -65.07 -45.16
CA VAL A 13 34.36 -65.09 -43.72
C VAL A 13 35.33 -64.18 -42.94
N ILE A 14 36.59 -64.13 -43.35
CA ILE A 14 37.59 -63.24 -42.74
C ILE A 14 37.27 -61.77 -43.02
N SER A 15 36.85 -61.43 -44.25
CA SER A 15 36.48 -60.05 -44.59
C SER A 15 35.19 -59.59 -43.89
N ILE A 16 34.20 -60.46 -43.71
CA ILE A 16 32.97 -60.16 -42.97
C ILE A 16 33.26 -59.93 -41.48
N THR A 17 34.06 -60.81 -40.86
CA THR A 17 34.40 -60.64 -39.44
C THR A 17 35.28 -59.42 -39.19
N LEU A 18 36.17 -59.07 -40.12
CA LEU A 18 36.99 -57.86 -40.04
C LEU A 18 36.15 -56.59 -40.18
N ALA A 19 35.15 -56.57 -41.08
CA ALA A 19 34.21 -55.45 -41.20
C ALA A 19 33.34 -55.27 -39.94
N GLU A 20 32.90 -56.37 -39.34
CA GLU A 20 32.10 -56.35 -38.10
C GLU A 20 32.89 -55.82 -36.90
N ILE A 21 34.15 -56.24 -36.74
CA ILE A 21 35.05 -55.73 -35.70
C ILE A 21 35.32 -54.23 -35.90
N PHE A 22 35.50 -53.79 -37.14
CA PHE A 22 35.74 -52.39 -37.45
C PHE A 22 34.51 -51.51 -37.15
N LEU A 23 33.31 -51.99 -37.47
CA LEU A 23 32.05 -51.31 -37.13
C LEU A 23 31.83 -51.24 -35.62
N LEU A 24 32.14 -52.30 -34.87
CA LEU A 24 32.08 -52.30 -33.42
C LEU A 24 33.07 -51.29 -32.80
N LEU A 25 34.29 -51.20 -33.31
CA LEU A 25 35.27 -50.21 -32.87
C LEU A 25 34.80 -48.77 -33.13
N LEU A 26 34.25 -48.51 -34.32
CA LEU A 26 33.65 -47.22 -34.64
C LEU A 26 32.50 -46.88 -33.70
N PHE A 27 31.65 -47.85 -33.37
CA PHE A 27 30.53 -47.66 -32.47
C PHE A 27 30.98 -47.33 -31.05
N VAL A 28 32.01 -48.02 -30.54
CA VAL A 28 32.58 -47.78 -29.20
C VAL A 28 33.24 -46.40 -29.13
N VAL A 29 34.02 -46.02 -30.14
CA VAL A 29 34.66 -44.68 -30.21
C VAL A 29 33.61 -43.58 -30.30
N TRP A 30 32.59 -43.77 -31.13
CA TRP A 30 31.48 -42.81 -31.26
C TRP A 30 30.70 -42.67 -29.95
N TYR A 31 30.40 -43.78 -29.29
CA TYR A 31 29.69 -43.77 -28.01
C TYR A 31 30.51 -43.07 -26.92
N GLY A 32 31.82 -43.35 -26.83
CA GLY A 32 32.75 -42.69 -25.92
C GLY A 32 32.80 -41.17 -26.14
N PHE A 33 33.00 -40.72 -27.37
CA PHE A 33 33.09 -39.29 -27.71
C PHE A 33 31.77 -38.54 -27.47
N SER A 34 30.63 -39.18 -27.78
CA SER A 34 29.31 -38.59 -27.54
C SER A 34 28.97 -38.46 -26.05
N SER A 35 29.55 -39.33 -25.20
CA SER A 35 29.34 -39.30 -23.76
C SER A 35 30.10 -38.17 -23.07
N GLU A 36 31.33 -37.85 -23.50
CA GLU A 36 32.12 -36.73 -22.97
C GLU A 36 31.50 -35.36 -23.30
N LEU A 37 30.98 -35.19 -24.53
CA LEU A 37 30.31 -33.94 -24.93
C LEU A 37 29.01 -33.64 -24.17
N ARG A 38 28.30 -34.67 -23.68
CA ARG A 38 27.09 -34.49 -22.85
C ARG A 38 27.38 -34.12 -21.40
N PHE A 39 28.65 -34.22 -20.98
CA PHE A 39 29.10 -34.03 -19.61
C PHE A 39 30.10 -32.90 -19.45
N ASP A 40 30.12 -31.88 -20.32
CA ASP A 40 30.99 -30.72 -20.10
C ASP A 40 30.53 -29.97 -18.82
N PRO A 41 31.25 -30.09 -17.69
CA PRO A 41 30.81 -29.54 -16.41
C PRO A 41 30.83 -28.00 -16.43
N ARG A 42 31.61 -27.40 -17.34
CA ARG A 42 31.71 -25.94 -17.48
C ARG A 42 30.44 -25.34 -18.08
N ALA A 43 29.83 -25.99 -19.07
CA ALA A 43 28.59 -25.52 -19.68
C ALA A 43 27.43 -25.49 -18.67
N ARG A 44 27.29 -26.52 -17.83
CA ARG A 44 26.31 -26.54 -16.73
C ARG A 44 26.59 -25.47 -15.68
N MET A 45 27.86 -25.24 -15.32
CA MET A 45 28.23 -24.17 -14.39
C MET A 45 27.87 -22.79 -14.93
N ILE A 46 28.16 -22.52 -16.21
CA ILE A 46 27.83 -21.23 -16.85
C ILE A 46 26.30 -21.01 -16.86
N GLU A 47 25.53 -22.06 -17.17
CA GLU A 47 24.07 -21.96 -17.13
C GLU A 47 23.55 -21.67 -15.71
N GLN A 48 24.08 -22.37 -14.70
CA GLN A 48 23.72 -22.14 -13.29
C GLN A 48 24.07 -20.73 -12.80
N ILE A 49 25.26 -20.23 -13.13
CA ILE A 49 25.69 -18.87 -12.79
C ILE A 49 24.74 -17.85 -13.43
N SER A 50 24.39 -18.02 -14.70
CA SER A 50 23.47 -17.10 -15.40
C SER A 50 22.05 -17.09 -14.81
N ARG A 51 21.58 -18.24 -14.28
CA ARG A 51 20.30 -18.34 -13.56
C ARG A 51 20.39 -17.63 -12.22
N LEU A 52 21.44 -17.88 -11.45
CA LEU A 52 21.67 -17.26 -10.15
C LEU A 52 21.84 -15.74 -10.24
N GLU A 53 22.48 -15.23 -11.30
CA GLU A 53 22.58 -13.79 -11.55
C GLU A 53 21.21 -13.17 -11.83
N LYS A 54 20.39 -13.81 -12.67
CA LYS A 54 19.01 -13.36 -12.95
C LYS A 54 18.15 -13.35 -11.69
N GLU A 55 18.25 -14.40 -10.87
CA GLU A 55 17.56 -14.47 -9.58
C GLU A 55 18.05 -13.40 -8.61
N ASN A 56 19.35 -13.14 -8.53
CA ASN A 56 19.90 -12.06 -7.71
C ASN A 56 19.38 -10.69 -8.13
N VAL A 57 19.32 -10.41 -9.43
CA VAL A 57 18.77 -9.14 -9.94
C VAL A 57 17.29 -9.01 -9.59
N ARG A 58 16.52 -10.09 -9.74
CA ARG A 58 15.10 -10.12 -9.37
C ARG A 58 14.90 -9.89 -7.87
N LEU A 59 15.61 -10.62 -7.03
CA LEU A 59 15.53 -10.51 -5.56
C LEU A 59 15.94 -9.11 -5.08
N LYS A 60 16.97 -8.51 -5.67
CA LYS A 60 17.35 -7.13 -5.38
C LYS A 60 16.25 -6.13 -5.72
N LYS A 61 15.52 -6.37 -6.82
CA LYS A 61 14.38 -5.52 -7.20
C LYS A 61 13.21 -5.69 -6.22
N GLU A 62 12.85 -6.92 -5.88
CA GLU A 62 11.79 -7.21 -4.90
C GLU A 62 12.12 -6.61 -3.53
N LEU A 63 13.36 -6.73 -3.06
CA LEU A 63 13.82 -6.13 -1.80
C LEU A 63 13.74 -4.60 -1.86
N LYS A 64 14.10 -3.97 -2.99
CA LYS A 64 13.98 -2.51 -3.17
C LYS A 64 12.52 -2.04 -3.18
N ASP A 65 11.61 -2.84 -3.71
CA ASP A 65 10.19 -2.49 -3.76
C ASP A 65 9.53 -2.69 -2.39
N GLU A 66 9.87 -3.77 -1.67
CA GLU A 66 9.40 -4.00 -0.30
C GLU A 66 9.95 -2.95 0.68
N THR A 67 11.24 -2.60 0.60
CA THR A 67 11.80 -1.53 1.45
C THR A 67 11.12 -0.17 1.24
N LYS A 68 10.70 0.15 0.01
CA LYS A 68 9.88 1.34 -0.25
C LYS A 68 8.51 1.26 0.40
N LYS A 69 7.85 0.10 0.36
CA LYS A 69 6.54 -0.10 1.02
C LYS A 69 6.67 0.04 2.53
N VAL A 70 7.68 -0.58 3.14
CA VAL A 70 7.95 -0.47 4.57
C VAL A 70 8.20 0.99 4.95
N ALA A 71 9.02 1.72 4.20
CA ALA A 71 9.26 3.14 4.45
C ALA A 71 8.00 4.01 4.30
N ASP A 72 7.11 3.69 3.36
CA ASP A 72 5.82 4.38 3.20
C ASP A 72 4.87 4.08 4.37
N LEU A 73 4.77 2.81 4.78
CA LEU A 73 3.96 2.38 5.92
C LEU A 73 4.46 2.99 7.24
N GLU A 74 5.77 3.02 7.47
CA GLU A 74 6.34 3.70 8.63
C GLU A 74 6.06 5.20 8.62
N ARG A 75 6.10 5.85 7.45
CA ARG A 75 5.74 7.27 7.34
C ARG A 75 4.28 7.48 7.71
N ARG A 76 3.36 6.61 7.26
CA ARG A 76 1.94 6.67 7.62
C ARG A 76 1.70 6.39 9.10
N LEU A 77 2.39 5.41 9.67
CA LEU A 77 2.30 5.12 11.10
C LEU A 77 2.76 6.32 11.94
N ARG A 78 3.91 6.92 11.60
CA ARG A 78 4.36 8.15 12.25
C ARG A 78 3.36 9.28 12.08
N PHE A 79 2.77 9.44 10.90
CA PHE A 79 1.70 10.41 10.64
C PHE A 79 0.52 10.22 11.62
N TRP A 80 0.02 9.00 11.78
CA TRP A 80 -1.08 8.71 12.71
C TRP A 80 -0.69 8.91 14.17
N HIS A 81 0.52 8.50 14.55
CA HIS A 81 1.02 8.65 15.94
C HIS A 81 1.24 10.11 16.31
N GLU A 82 1.77 10.91 15.39
CA GLU A 82 1.85 12.35 15.57
C GLU A 82 0.46 12.92 15.75
N LEU A 83 -0.47 12.65 14.82
CA LEU A 83 -1.82 13.23 14.80
C LEU A 83 -2.71 12.79 15.97
N PHE A 84 -2.42 11.64 16.57
CA PHE A 84 -3.18 11.10 17.69
C PHE A 84 -2.27 10.36 18.69
N PRO A 85 -1.63 11.07 19.62
CA PRO A 85 -0.74 10.45 20.60
C PRO A 85 -1.45 9.49 21.57
N ASP A 86 -2.77 9.64 21.75
CA ASP A 86 -3.57 8.91 22.75
C ASP A 86 -4.57 7.90 22.15
N VAL A 87 -4.38 7.44 20.91
CA VAL A 87 -5.24 6.37 20.37
C VAL A 87 -4.73 5.02 20.90
N PRO A 88 -5.48 4.32 21.76
CA PRO A 88 -5.09 3.00 22.23
C PRO A 88 -5.01 2.04 21.05
N ASP A 89 -3.96 1.21 21.04
CA ASP A 89 -3.55 0.29 19.96
C ASP A 89 -4.48 -0.93 19.80
N ASN A 90 -5.77 -0.76 20.12
CA ASN A 90 -6.70 -1.86 20.27
C ASN A 90 -7.23 -2.27 18.89
N GLN A 91 -6.68 -3.37 18.37
CA GLN A 91 -7.18 -4.14 17.23
C GLN A 91 -8.44 -4.97 17.58
N ASP A 92 -9.38 -4.40 18.31
CA ASP A 92 -10.64 -5.10 18.55
C ASP A 92 -11.58 -4.83 17.36
N GLY A 93 -11.88 -5.90 16.63
CA GLY A 93 -12.75 -5.89 15.47
C GLY A 93 -14.05 -5.14 15.77
N PHE A 94 -14.27 -4.06 15.04
CA PHE A 94 -15.51 -3.28 15.06
C PHE A 94 -16.67 -4.15 14.55
N MET A 95 -17.29 -4.91 15.44
CA MET A 95 -18.69 -5.28 15.32
C MET A 95 -19.50 -4.04 15.72
N LEU A 96 -19.70 -3.12 14.76
CA LEU A 96 -20.62 -1.99 14.93
C LEU A 96 -22.03 -2.55 15.12
N ASP A 97 -22.64 -2.22 16.26
CA ASP A 97 -24.03 -2.52 16.55
C ASP A 97 -24.90 -1.89 15.45
N SER A 98 -25.84 -2.64 14.88
CA SER A 98 -26.61 -2.23 13.71
C SER A 98 -27.50 -1.00 13.96
N ARG A 99 -27.71 -0.62 15.23
CA ARG A 99 -28.28 0.67 15.65
C ARG A 99 -27.34 1.86 15.48
N GLU A 100 -26.03 1.68 15.62
CA GLU A 100 -25.03 2.71 15.34
C GLU A 100 -24.86 2.94 13.84
N VAL A 101 -24.96 1.87 13.04
CA VAL A 101 -24.98 1.96 11.57
C VAL A 101 -26.22 2.69 11.03
N CYS A 102 -27.38 2.56 11.68
CA CYS A 102 -28.55 3.39 11.36
C CYS A 102 -28.38 4.86 11.77
N LYS A 103 -27.56 5.17 12.79
CA LYS A 103 -27.12 6.55 13.08
C LYS A 103 -26.05 7.03 12.09
N GLU A 104 -25.24 6.15 11.50
CA GLU A 104 -24.31 6.48 10.40
C GLU A 104 -25.07 6.83 9.10
N ALA A 105 -26.20 6.16 8.82
CA ALA A 105 -27.04 6.43 7.65
C ALA A 105 -27.87 7.72 7.80
N CYS A 106 -28.31 8.02 9.02
CA CYS A 106 -28.93 9.30 9.33
C CYS A 106 -27.85 10.33 9.64
N ARG A 107 -27.39 11.00 8.60
CA ARG A 107 -26.61 12.26 8.61
C ARG A 107 -27.33 13.43 9.35
N GLY A 108 -28.14 13.15 10.36
CA GLY A 108 -28.47 13.85 11.61
C GLY A 108 -28.71 15.35 11.67
N PHE A 109 -27.76 16.17 11.23
CA PHE A 109 -27.76 17.60 11.47
C PHE A 109 -27.89 18.37 10.15
N GLY A 110 -28.69 19.44 10.18
CA GLY A 110 -28.85 20.32 9.04
C GLY A 110 -27.58 21.13 8.76
N GLU A 111 -27.52 21.74 7.60
CA GLU A 111 -26.44 22.66 7.21
C GLU A 111 -26.38 23.85 8.19
N CYS A 112 -25.16 24.25 8.58
CA CYS A 112 -24.95 25.47 9.35
C CYS A 112 -25.18 26.72 8.48
N ASN A 113 -24.81 26.64 7.20
CA ASN A 113 -24.96 27.73 6.25
C ASN A 113 -25.62 27.26 4.95
N ARG A 114 -26.80 27.79 4.64
CA ARG A 114 -27.59 27.45 3.45
C ARG A 114 -26.97 27.92 2.12
N GLY A 115 -26.01 28.85 2.15
CA GLY A 115 -25.35 29.37 0.95
C GLY A 115 -24.09 28.59 0.60
N ASN A 116 -23.16 28.48 1.55
CA ASN A 116 -21.94 27.70 1.40
C ASN A 116 -21.64 26.97 2.72
N ASN A 117 -21.96 25.69 2.77
CA ASN A 117 -21.74 24.85 3.96
C ASN A 117 -20.35 24.21 4.00
N ILE A 118 -19.53 24.36 2.95
CA ILE A 118 -18.20 23.77 2.88
C ILE A 118 -17.20 24.67 3.61
N LEU A 119 -16.77 24.24 4.81
CA LEU A 119 -15.84 25.00 5.63
C LEU A 119 -14.42 24.90 5.08
N ILE A 120 -13.97 23.67 4.80
CA ILE A 120 -12.58 23.39 4.42
C ILE A 120 -12.48 22.54 3.16
N GLU A 121 -11.35 22.69 2.48
CA GLU A 121 -10.83 21.71 1.56
C GLU A 121 -9.60 21.04 2.16
N ALA A 122 -9.69 19.74 2.36
CA ALA A 122 -8.59 18.90 2.82
C ALA A 122 -7.95 18.18 1.63
N SER A 123 -6.64 18.01 1.67
CA SER A 123 -5.89 17.22 0.70
C SER A 123 -5.01 16.23 1.44
N VAL A 124 -5.13 14.95 1.09
CA VAL A 124 -4.26 13.87 1.56
C VAL A 124 -3.65 13.22 0.33
N ILE A 125 -2.35 13.40 0.13
CA ILE A 125 -1.65 12.89 -1.04
C ILE A 125 -0.33 12.30 -0.58
N ARG A 126 -0.14 10.99 -0.78
CA ARG A 126 1.11 10.28 -0.42
C ARG A 126 1.48 10.44 1.06
N GLY A 127 0.48 10.46 1.94
CA GLY A 127 0.66 10.67 3.37
C GLY A 127 1.04 12.10 3.79
N GLN A 128 1.04 13.07 2.87
CA GLN A 128 1.10 14.49 3.22
C GLN A 128 -0.31 15.07 3.31
N MET A 129 -0.56 15.79 4.40
CA MET A 129 -1.84 16.43 4.66
C MET A 129 -1.72 17.94 4.51
N SER A 130 -2.69 18.54 3.83
CA SER A 130 -2.87 19.98 3.83
C SER A 130 -4.34 20.35 3.93
N MET A 131 -4.62 21.51 4.48
CA MET A 131 -5.97 22.03 4.65
C MET A 131 -6.03 23.48 4.17
N VAL A 132 -7.13 23.83 3.53
CA VAL A 132 -7.45 25.20 3.13
C VAL A 132 -8.80 25.57 3.73
N LEU A 133 -8.85 26.69 4.45
CA LEU A 133 -10.11 27.27 4.90
C LEU A 133 -10.79 27.97 3.72
N LEU A 134 -11.94 27.47 3.28
CA LEU A 134 -12.67 28.00 2.11
C LEU A 134 -13.73 29.02 2.50
N SER A 135 -14.43 28.77 3.60
CA SER A 135 -15.49 29.65 4.06
C SER A 135 -15.54 29.66 5.59
N MET A 136 -16.11 30.73 6.13
CA MET A 136 -16.41 30.85 7.55
C MET A 136 -17.60 31.80 7.68
N ASP A 137 -18.67 31.34 8.29
CA ASP A 137 -19.82 32.19 8.58
C ASP A 137 -19.56 33.06 9.81
N GLU A 138 -20.41 34.08 10.00
CA GLU A 138 -20.27 35.04 11.08
C GLU A 138 -20.44 34.38 12.46
N THR A 139 -21.30 33.36 12.60
CA THR A 139 -21.51 32.65 13.87
C THR A 139 -20.23 31.95 14.32
N LEU A 140 -19.61 31.19 13.41
CA LEU A 140 -18.35 30.50 13.69
C LEU A 140 -17.22 31.50 13.92
N SER A 141 -17.10 32.53 13.07
CA SER A 141 -16.06 33.56 13.22
C SER A 141 -16.14 34.28 14.57
N ASN A 142 -17.35 34.65 14.99
CA ASN A 142 -17.57 35.30 16.27
C ASN A 142 -17.25 34.37 17.44
N TRP A 143 -17.61 33.08 17.35
CA TRP A 143 -17.27 32.10 18.37
C TRP A 143 -15.76 31.89 18.51
N PHE A 144 -15.02 31.83 17.40
CA PHE A 144 -13.56 31.74 17.41
C PHE A 144 -12.94 32.96 18.09
N ARG A 145 -13.39 34.17 17.73
CA ARG A 145 -12.93 35.43 18.33
C ARG A 145 -13.24 35.52 19.82
N SER A 146 -14.47 35.20 20.23
CA SER A 146 -14.88 35.25 21.64
C SER A 146 -14.18 34.20 22.50
N SER A 147 -13.79 33.08 21.90
CA SER A 147 -13.05 32.00 22.58
C SER A 147 -11.53 32.21 22.58
N GLY A 148 -11.03 33.29 21.97
CA GLY A 148 -9.59 33.56 21.84
C GLY A 148 -8.84 32.54 20.96
N ARG A 149 -9.55 31.86 20.05
CA ARG A 149 -8.98 30.84 19.17
C ARG A 149 -8.49 31.46 17.87
N HIS A 150 -7.39 30.93 17.33
CA HIS A 150 -6.79 31.44 16.10
C HIS A 150 -7.62 30.98 14.89
N ILE A 151 -7.99 31.92 14.04
CA ILE A 151 -8.63 31.64 12.76
C ILE A 151 -7.53 31.58 11.69
N PRO A 152 -7.34 30.45 11.00
CA PRO A 152 -6.39 30.39 9.90
C PRO A 152 -6.78 31.33 8.76
N GLU A 153 -5.79 31.77 7.98
CA GLU A 153 -6.06 32.61 6.81
C GLU A 153 -6.89 31.87 5.75
N MET A 154 -7.90 32.54 5.20
CA MET A 154 -8.75 31.98 4.16
C MET A 154 -7.97 31.77 2.86
N ASN A 155 -8.26 30.68 2.15
CA ASN A 155 -7.63 30.29 0.88
C ASN A 155 -6.10 30.08 0.95
N VAL A 156 -5.53 29.98 2.15
CA VAL A 156 -4.11 29.66 2.36
C VAL A 156 -3.99 28.19 2.77
N ALA A 157 -3.04 27.49 2.14
CA ALA A 157 -2.77 26.09 2.45
C ALA A 157 -1.95 25.98 3.73
N ILE A 158 -2.53 25.31 4.73
CA ILE A 158 -1.89 24.94 5.98
C ILE A 158 -1.37 23.52 5.81
N VAL A 159 -0.07 23.33 6.02
CA VAL A 159 0.60 22.01 5.93
C VAL A 159 1.07 21.54 7.31
N ASP A 160 1.15 22.45 8.28
CA ASP A 160 1.56 22.12 9.65
C ASP A 160 0.48 21.26 10.34
N HIS A 161 0.85 20.01 10.67
CA HIS A 161 -0.02 19.03 11.30
C HIS A 161 -0.59 19.52 12.65
N ALA A 162 0.21 20.27 13.44
CA ALA A 162 -0.23 20.77 14.74
C ALA A 162 -1.34 21.83 14.56
N GLN A 163 -1.20 22.70 13.55
CA GLN A 163 -2.19 23.71 13.22
C GLN A 163 -3.48 23.10 12.66
N ILE A 164 -3.36 22.12 11.77
CA ILE A 164 -4.51 21.39 11.21
C ILE A 164 -5.30 20.73 12.35
N ARG A 165 -4.63 20.02 13.25
CA ARG A 165 -5.31 19.36 14.38
C ARG A 165 -5.97 20.38 15.29
N LYS A 166 -5.25 21.42 15.71
CA LYS A 166 -5.79 22.46 16.60
C LYS A 166 -7.05 23.08 16.01
N PHE A 167 -7.05 23.36 14.71
CA PHE A 167 -8.24 23.88 14.04
C PHE A 167 -9.41 22.87 14.05
N LEU A 168 -9.15 21.59 13.77
CA LEU A 168 -10.18 20.56 13.82
C LEU A 168 -10.75 20.35 15.22
N GLU A 169 -9.91 20.43 16.26
CA GLU A 169 -10.31 20.43 17.67
C GLU A 169 -11.17 21.66 18.01
N ASP A 170 -10.81 22.84 17.51
CA ASP A 170 -11.58 24.06 17.68
C ASP A 170 -12.98 23.94 17.06
N VAL A 171 -13.09 23.36 15.86
CA VAL A 171 -14.38 23.08 15.20
C VAL A 171 -15.21 22.06 16.00
N SER A 172 -14.58 21.01 16.52
CA SER A 172 -15.25 20.03 17.40
C SER A 172 -15.76 20.68 18.70
N ALA A 173 -14.96 21.58 19.28
CA ALA A 173 -15.32 22.34 20.46
C ALA A 173 -16.50 23.30 20.19
N TYR A 174 -16.57 23.91 19.00
CA TYR A 174 -17.72 24.71 18.58
C TYR A 174 -19.00 23.90 18.57
N TYR A 175 -19.02 22.73 17.90
CA TYR A 175 -20.20 21.86 17.87
C TYR A 175 -20.65 21.44 19.28
N SER A 176 -19.69 21.14 20.15
CA SER A 176 -19.95 20.82 21.55
C SER A 176 -20.55 21.99 22.32
N ALA A 177 -20.03 23.21 22.13
CA ALA A 177 -20.49 24.43 22.78
C ALA A 177 -21.91 24.80 22.35
N VAL A 178 -22.21 24.75 21.05
CA VAL A 178 -23.55 25.02 20.49
C VAL A 178 -24.56 24.02 21.03
N THR A 179 -24.19 22.74 21.11
CA THR A 179 -25.04 21.68 21.65
C THR A 179 -25.37 21.90 23.13
N ARG A 180 -24.37 22.26 23.95
CA ARG A 180 -24.57 22.53 25.40
C ARG A 180 -25.43 23.77 25.64
N SER A 181 -25.34 24.76 24.77
CA SER A 181 -26.09 26.03 24.89
C SER A 181 -27.54 25.93 24.38
N GLY A 182 -28.01 24.73 24.01
CA GLY A 182 -29.36 24.51 23.46
C GLY A 182 -29.55 25.06 22.04
N GLY A 183 -28.47 25.39 21.33
CA GLY A 183 -28.51 25.88 19.96
C GLY A 183 -28.96 24.81 18.97
N LYS A 184 -29.40 25.24 17.79
CA LYS A 184 -29.75 24.32 16.69
C LYS A 184 -28.49 23.56 16.26
N LYS A 185 -28.53 22.23 16.40
CA LYS A 185 -27.45 21.36 15.94
C LYS A 185 -27.34 21.48 14.42
N CYS A 186 -26.18 21.93 13.96
CA CYS A 186 -25.85 22.07 12.55
C CYS A 186 -24.46 21.49 12.29
N ARG A 187 -24.14 21.22 11.02
CA ARG A 187 -22.78 20.82 10.60
C ARG A 187 -22.31 21.60 9.38
N TYR A 188 -21.00 21.77 9.29
CA TYR A 188 -20.32 22.11 8.05
C TYR A 188 -19.94 20.83 7.31
N ASP A 189 -19.74 20.96 6.00
CA ASP A 189 -19.20 19.92 5.15
C ASP A 189 -17.71 20.23 4.84
N TYR A 190 -17.01 19.23 4.31
CA TYR A 190 -15.63 19.37 3.85
C TYR A 190 -15.47 18.74 2.46
N ARG A 191 -14.47 19.21 1.71
CA ARG A 191 -14.07 18.59 0.44
C ARG A 191 -12.75 17.87 0.61
N LEU A 192 -12.67 16.61 0.17
CA LEU A 192 -11.43 15.82 0.20
C LEU A 192 -10.83 15.69 -1.20
N LYS A 193 -9.57 16.09 -1.34
CA LYS A 193 -8.71 15.78 -2.49
C LYS A 193 -7.79 14.62 -2.12
N HIS A 194 -7.76 13.60 -2.97
CA HIS A 194 -6.96 12.40 -2.78
C HIS A 194 -6.43 11.89 -4.12
N LEU A 195 -5.33 11.13 -4.09
CA LEU A 195 -4.77 10.50 -5.29
C LEU A 195 -4.98 8.99 -5.29
N SER A 196 -4.71 8.32 -4.15
CA SER A 196 -4.90 6.88 -4.01
C SER A 196 -6.18 6.54 -3.23
N LYS A 197 -6.54 5.25 -3.20
CA LYS A 197 -7.64 4.76 -2.36
C LYS A 197 -7.30 4.86 -0.89
N GLU A 198 -6.05 4.57 -0.54
CA GLU A 198 -5.55 4.63 0.83
C GLU A 198 -5.57 6.07 1.34
N ASP A 199 -5.11 7.03 0.52
CA ASP A 199 -5.20 8.47 0.82
C ASP A 199 -6.66 8.90 1.10
N TYR A 200 -7.61 8.37 0.33
CA TYR A 200 -9.04 8.62 0.56
C TYR A 200 -9.51 8.06 1.90
N TYR A 201 -9.19 6.81 2.23
CA TYR A 201 -9.60 6.20 3.49
C TYR A 201 -8.98 6.90 4.70
N ASP A 202 -7.69 7.24 4.62
CA ASP A 202 -6.96 7.93 5.67
C ASP A 202 -7.54 9.32 5.94
N GLY A 203 -7.73 10.11 4.87
CA GLY A 203 -8.34 11.43 4.97
C GLY A 203 -9.79 11.37 5.46
N ARG A 204 -10.59 10.46 4.90
CA ARG A 204 -11.99 10.28 5.29
C ARG A 204 -12.11 9.95 6.78
N LYS A 205 -11.30 9.03 7.30
CA LYS A 205 -11.33 8.63 8.72
C LYS A 205 -11.04 9.82 9.65
N LEU A 206 -10.14 10.72 9.27
CA LEU A 206 -9.82 11.92 10.04
C LEU A 206 -10.97 12.93 10.02
N PHE A 207 -11.37 13.38 8.83
CA PHE A 207 -12.28 14.51 8.69
C PHE A 207 -13.73 14.11 8.98
N GLU A 208 -14.16 12.88 8.66
CA GLU A 208 -15.53 12.44 8.99
C GLU A 208 -15.77 12.40 10.49
N ARG A 209 -14.78 12.03 11.31
CA ARG A 209 -14.93 12.03 12.77
C ARG A 209 -15.30 13.41 13.33
N ILE A 210 -14.87 14.48 12.67
CA ILE A 210 -15.08 15.87 13.13
C ILE A 210 -16.31 16.50 12.48
N PHE A 211 -16.47 16.38 11.16
CA PHE A 211 -17.56 17.02 10.41
C PHE A 211 -18.85 16.20 10.41
N TYR A 212 -18.73 14.88 10.57
CA TYR A 212 -19.84 13.94 10.62
C TYR A 212 -19.67 12.98 11.79
N PRO A 213 -19.55 13.48 13.04
CA PRO A 213 -19.52 12.59 14.19
C PRO A 213 -20.85 11.82 14.19
N ALA A 214 -20.78 10.51 13.95
CA ALA A 214 -21.85 9.62 14.37
C ALA A 214 -22.15 9.98 15.82
N GLY A 215 -23.42 9.97 16.23
CA GLY A 215 -23.87 10.49 17.54
C GLY A 215 -23.30 9.81 18.80
N GLY A 216 -22.06 9.29 18.76
CA GLY A 216 -21.15 9.12 19.86
C GLY A 216 -20.73 10.48 20.40
N ILE A 217 -21.19 10.72 21.61
CA ILE A 217 -20.66 11.73 22.50
C ILE A 217 -19.15 11.48 22.57
N VAL A 218 -18.35 12.36 21.95
CA VAL A 218 -16.95 12.47 22.33
C VAL A 218 -16.95 13.19 23.67
N GLU A 219 -17.13 12.43 24.75
CA GLU A 219 -16.55 12.80 26.03
C GLU A 219 -15.03 12.80 25.79
N LEU A 220 -14.50 13.95 25.38
CA LEU A 220 -13.15 14.32 25.76
C LEU A 220 -13.22 14.46 27.28
N GLN A 221 -13.02 13.33 27.98
CA GLN A 221 -12.84 13.32 29.41
C GLN A 221 -11.68 14.26 29.70
N SER A 222 -12.04 15.41 30.28
CA SER A 222 -11.19 16.11 31.21
C SER A 222 -10.85 15.13 32.33
N ALA A 223 -9.69 14.49 32.25
CA ALA A 223 -9.08 13.80 33.37
C ALA A 223 -7.99 14.71 33.93
N SER A 224 -8.42 15.45 34.95
CA SER A 224 -7.58 15.95 36.05
C SER A 224 -6.82 14.82 36.74
#